data_AF-W8C1Q7-F1
#
_entry.id   AF-W8C1Q7-F1
#
_cell.length_a   1.000
_cell.length_b   1.000
_cell.length_c   1.000
_cell.angle_alpha   90.00
_cell.angle_beta   90.00
_cell.angle_gamma   90.00
#
_symmetry.space_group_name_H-M   'P 1'
#
loop_
_entity.id
_entity.type
_entity.pdbx_description
1 polymer ?
#
loop_
_entity_poly.entity_id
_entity_poly.type
_entity_poly.pdbx_seq_one_letter_code
_entity_poly.pdbx_strand_id
1 'polypeptide(L)'
;MAKFIGLDRLGKIFQMIRQSGGIKNAYMKLYRYDDLKLGTLVGTDKYGNRYYENPYYFYGRNRWVEYADHLNLEYDGSQIPADWYGWMHYKTDLPPIRDGSRPKYKWMADHSENLSGTKEQYMPYSTTPPKIEAWDPKKSK
;
A
#
# COMPACT_ATOMS: atom_id res chain seq x y z
N MET A 1 40.04 6.74 -6.15
CA MET A 1 40.29 7.29 -7.50
C MET A 1 39.08 7.25 -8.45
N ALA A 2 38.02 6.46 -8.22
CA ALA A 2 36.84 6.42 -9.12
C ALA A 2 35.73 7.46 -8.85
N LYS A 3 35.80 8.23 -7.75
CA LYS A 3 34.77 9.21 -7.35
C LYS A 3 34.63 10.43 -8.28
N PHE A 4 35.57 10.65 -9.19
CA PHE A 4 35.67 11.89 -9.98
C PHE A 4 35.13 11.80 -11.42
N ILE A 5 34.74 10.62 -11.91
CA ILE A 5 34.38 10.42 -13.34
C ILE A 5 32.91 9.96 -13.51
N GLY A 6 32.12 9.81 -12.43
CA GLY A 6 30.71 9.42 -12.54
C GLY A 6 30.47 7.97 -12.98
N LEU A 7 31.53 7.17 -13.18
CA LEU A 7 31.44 5.72 -13.45
C LEU A 7 30.68 4.97 -12.35
N ASP A 8 30.76 5.45 -11.11
CA ASP A 8 30.02 4.95 -9.97
C ASP A 8 28.50 5.12 -10.15
N ARG A 9 28.06 6.20 -10.82
CA ARG A 9 26.64 6.44 -11.15
C ARG A 9 26.15 5.46 -12.22
N LEU A 10 26.95 5.22 -13.26
CA LEU A 10 26.64 4.22 -14.29
C LEU A 10 26.56 2.81 -13.69
N GLY A 11 27.48 2.47 -12.78
CA GLY A 11 27.43 1.21 -12.03
C GLY A 11 26.15 1.06 -11.21
N LYS A 12 25.69 2.13 -10.54
CA LYS A 12 24.41 2.13 -9.81
C LYS A 12 23.20 1.95 -10.73
N ILE A 13 23.18 2.59 -11.90
CA ILE A 13 22.10 2.40 -12.90
C ILE A 13 22.06 0.95 -13.36
N PHE A 14 23.22 0.35 -13.65
CA PHE A 14 23.28 -1.06 -14.03
C PHE A 14 22.76 -1.98 -12.91
N GLN A 15 23.13 -1.70 -11.66
CA GLN A 15 22.59 -2.42 -10.50
C GLN A 15 21.06 -2.26 -10.40
N MET A 16 20.52 -1.06 -10.65
CA MET A 16 19.07 -0.80 -10.63
C MET A 16 18.31 -1.62 -11.66
N ILE A 17 18.84 -1.66 -12.89
CA ILE A 17 18.26 -2.46 -13.98
C ILE A 17 18.32 -3.95 -13.64
N ARG A 18 19.45 -4.42 -13.10
CA ARG A 18 19.61 -5.82 -12.69
C ARG A 18 18.64 -6.19 -11.57
N GLN A 19 18.51 -5.36 -10.54
CA GLN A 19 17.61 -5.61 -9.42
C GLN A 19 16.13 -5.57 -9.81
N SER A 20 15.78 -4.73 -10.79
CA SER A 20 14.42 -4.68 -11.34
C SER A 20 14.04 -5.93 -12.14
N GLY A 21 14.98 -6.84 -12.42
CA GLY A 21 14.76 -8.02 -13.24
C GLY A 21 14.86 -7.75 -14.75
N GLY A 22 15.60 -6.71 -15.14
CA GLY A 22 15.89 -6.39 -16.54
C GLY A 22 15.33 -5.03 -16.99
N ILE A 23 15.67 -4.65 -18.22
CA ILE A 23 15.39 -3.32 -18.78
C ILE A 23 13.88 -3.07 -18.91
N LYS A 24 13.11 -4.07 -19.35
CA LYS A 24 11.64 -3.96 -19.50
C LYS A 24 10.95 -3.65 -18.17
N ASN A 25 11.33 -4.36 -17.11
CA ASN A 25 10.76 -4.13 -15.79
C ASN A 25 11.23 -2.81 -15.19
N ALA A 26 12.50 -2.44 -15.38
CA ALA A 26 13.02 -1.14 -14.96
C ALA A 26 12.24 0.00 -15.63
N TYR A 27 11.97 -0.11 -16.93
CA TYR A 27 11.13 0.84 -17.67
C TYR A 27 9.69 0.87 -17.12
N MET A 28 9.08 -0.28 -16.87
CA MET A 28 7.73 -0.35 -16.31
C MET A 28 7.66 0.27 -14.90
N LYS A 29 8.68 0.06 -14.06
CA LYS A 29 8.78 0.70 -12.73
C LYS A 29 8.89 2.22 -12.85
N LEU A 30 9.74 2.69 -13.77
CA LEU A 30 9.86 4.11 -14.09
C LEU A 30 8.52 4.69 -14.55
N TYR A 31 7.78 3.97 -15.40
CA TYR A 31 6.47 4.41 -15.88
C TYR A 31 5.38 4.41 -14.80
N ARG A 32 5.41 3.45 -13.86
CA ARG A 32 4.39 3.34 -12.80
C ARG A 32 4.66 4.24 -11.60
N TYR A 33 5.92 4.40 -11.19
CA TYR A 33 6.30 5.01 -9.91
C TYR A 33 7.16 6.28 -10.06
N ASP A 34 7.49 6.68 -11.28
CA ASP A 34 8.36 7.82 -11.62
C ASP A 34 9.77 7.75 -11.01
N ASP A 35 10.16 6.62 -10.44
CA ASP A 35 11.46 6.43 -9.80
C ASP A 35 11.97 4.99 -9.93
N LEU A 36 13.29 4.86 -9.99
CA LEU A 36 13.99 3.60 -10.02
C LEU A 36 14.95 3.52 -8.83
N LYS A 37 14.50 2.86 -7.76
CA LYS A 37 15.25 2.73 -6.51
C LYS A 37 15.90 1.35 -6.37
N LEU A 38 17.02 1.33 -5.66
CA LEU A 38 17.63 0.09 -5.16
C LEU A 38 17.16 -0.15 -3.73
N GLY A 39 16.64 -1.34 -3.42
CA GLY A 39 16.18 -1.64 -2.07
C GLY A 39 16.07 -3.12 -1.77
N THR A 40 16.18 -3.46 -0.50
CA THR A 40 15.99 -4.85 -0.05
C THR A 40 14.50 -5.10 0.12
N LEU A 41 13.99 -6.21 -0.43
CA LEU A 41 12.61 -6.63 -0.20
C LEU A 41 12.47 -7.05 1.28
N VAL A 42 11.69 -6.29 2.03
CA VAL A 42 11.38 -6.55 3.44
C VAL A 42 10.27 -7.58 3.57
N GLY A 43 9.29 -7.53 2.66
CA GLY A 43 8.20 -8.49 2.64
C GLY A 43 7.12 -8.19 1.61
N THR A 44 6.13 -9.06 1.56
CA THR A 44 4.97 -8.96 0.69
C THR A 44 3.71 -9.17 1.53
N ASP A 45 2.67 -8.37 1.29
CA ASP A 45 1.39 -8.57 1.95
C ASP A 45 0.51 -9.60 1.22
N LYS A 46 -0.70 -9.83 1.76
CA LYS A 46 -1.67 -10.76 1.17
C LYS A 46 -2.28 -10.28 -0.14
N TYR A 47 -2.17 -8.98 -0.45
CA TYR A 47 -2.72 -8.36 -1.65
C TYR A 47 -1.67 -8.32 -2.79
N GLY A 48 -0.42 -8.64 -2.51
CA GLY A 48 0.68 -8.63 -3.48
C GLY A 48 1.49 -7.33 -3.50
N ASN A 49 1.28 -6.42 -2.55
CA ASN A 49 2.13 -5.25 -2.39
C ASN A 49 3.48 -5.67 -1.81
N ARG A 50 4.56 -5.17 -2.39
CA ARG A 50 5.94 -5.48 -2.01
C ARG A 50 6.56 -4.28 -1.31
N TYR A 51 7.12 -4.50 -0.12
CA TYR A 51 7.69 -3.45 0.71
C TYR A 51 9.21 -3.51 0.69
N TYR A 52 9.84 -2.37 0.43
CA TYR A 52 11.29 -2.28 0.28
C TYR A 52 11.89 -1.27 1.25
N GLU A 53 13.13 -1.53 1.65
CA GLU A 53 13.92 -0.64 2.48
C GLU A 53 15.34 -0.47 1.94
N ASN A 54 15.85 0.76 2.03
CA ASN A 54 17.25 1.07 1.81
C ASN A 54 17.71 2.22 2.73
N PRO A 55 18.46 1.93 3.81
CA PRO A 55 18.98 2.94 4.75
C PRO A 55 19.96 3.96 4.15
N TYR A 56 20.45 3.73 2.92
CA TYR A 56 21.28 4.71 2.22
C TYR A 56 20.49 5.95 1.78
N TYR A 57 19.18 5.82 1.53
CA TYR A 57 18.34 6.97 1.23
C TYR A 57 17.97 7.73 2.49
N PHE A 58 17.66 9.02 2.33
CA PHE A 58 17.23 9.85 3.45
C PHE A 58 15.89 9.39 4.04
N TYR A 59 15.66 9.77 5.29
CA TYR A 59 14.44 9.43 6.03
C TYR A 59 13.18 9.95 5.32
N GLY A 60 12.21 9.07 5.10
CA GLY A 60 11.00 9.35 4.30
C GLY A 60 11.08 8.88 2.85
N ARG A 61 12.28 8.53 2.34
CA ARG A 61 12.44 7.83 1.05
C ARG A 61 13.11 6.47 1.15
N ASN A 62 13.65 6.14 2.32
CA ASN A 62 14.29 4.86 2.61
C ASN A 62 13.32 3.69 2.68
N ARG A 63 12.02 3.91 2.92
CA ARG A 63 10.97 2.89 2.82
C ARG A 63 10.02 3.23 1.68
N TRP A 64 9.57 2.24 0.92
CA TRP A 64 8.53 2.40 -0.10
C TRP A 64 7.79 1.10 -0.36
N VAL A 65 6.65 1.23 -1.01
CA VAL A 65 5.84 0.11 -1.49
C VAL A 65 5.83 0.10 -3.01
N GLU A 66 5.95 -1.10 -3.59
CA GLU A 66 5.56 -1.36 -4.97
C GLU A 66 4.22 -2.09 -4.92
N TYR A 67 3.15 -1.40 -5.30
CA TYR A 67 1.80 -1.96 -5.31
C TYR A 67 1.69 -3.18 -6.21
N ALA A 68 0.68 -4.01 -5.94
CA ALA A 68 0.44 -5.24 -6.68
C ALA A 68 0.32 -5.03 -8.19
N ASP A 69 0.81 -6.01 -8.97
CA ASP A 69 0.89 -5.86 -10.43
C ASP A 69 -0.48 -5.83 -11.12
N HIS A 70 -1.50 -6.45 -10.52
CA HIS A 70 -2.87 -6.48 -11.07
C HIS A 70 -3.58 -5.12 -11.05
N LEU A 71 -3.12 -4.17 -10.22
CA LEU A 71 -3.70 -2.82 -10.12
C LEU A 71 -3.24 -1.89 -11.25
N ASN A 72 -2.19 -2.26 -12.01
CA ASN A 72 -1.64 -1.45 -13.09
C ASN A 72 -1.35 0.01 -12.67
N LEU A 73 -2.11 0.97 -13.19
CA LEU A 73 -1.98 2.41 -12.88
C LEU A 73 -3.00 2.91 -11.85
N GLU A 74 -3.96 2.08 -11.46
CA GLU A 74 -5.03 2.42 -10.50
C GLU A 74 -4.64 2.07 -9.06
N TYR A 75 -3.35 2.23 -8.74
CA TYR A 75 -2.88 2.01 -7.38
C TYR A 75 -3.21 3.24 -6.51
N ASP A 76 -3.49 3.00 -5.23
CA ASP A 76 -3.83 4.05 -4.27
C ASP A 76 -3.15 3.82 -2.91
N GLY A 77 -2.89 4.92 -2.20
CA GLY A 77 -2.32 4.91 -0.84
C GLY A 77 -3.14 4.11 0.16
N SER A 78 -4.46 4.03 -0.04
CA SER A 78 -5.36 3.27 0.83
C SER A 78 -5.24 1.75 0.69
N GLN A 79 -4.55 1.24 -0.34
CA GLN A 79 -4.38 -0.21 -0.57
C GLN A 79 -3.33 -0.84 0.36
N ILE A 80 -2.61 -0.04 1.14
CA ILE A 80 -1.69 -0.54 2.16
C ILE A 80 -2.51 -1.05 3.36
N PRO A 81 -2.44 -2.35 3.71
CA PRO A 81 -3.15 -2.87 4.86
C PRO A 81 -2.66 -2.25 6.17
N ALA A 82 -3.55 -2.20 7.16
CA ALA A 82 -3.25 -1.70 8.51
C ALA A 82 -1.96 -2.30 9.10
N ASP A 83 -1.67 -3.56 8.76
CA ASP A 83 -0.45 -4.21 9.17
C ASP A 83 0.81 -3.48 8.66
N TRP A 84 0.92 -3.30 7.36
CA TRP A 84 2.09 -2.66 6.76
C TRP A 84 2.09 -1.13 6.93
N TYR A 85 0.91 -0.55 7.17
CA TYR A 85 0.74 0.90 7.34
C TYR A 85 1.63 1.46 8.45
N GLY A 86 1.71 0.78 9.61
CA GLY A 86 2.52 1.23 10.72
C GLY A 86 4.02 1.28 10.41
N TRP A 87 4.55 0.25 9.72
CA TRP A 87 5.96 0.20 9.33
C TRP A 87 6.30 1.21 8.23
N MET A 88 5.42 1.33 7.23
CA MET A 88 5.57 2.25 6.11
C MET A 88 5.58 3.72 6.55
N HIS A 89 4.79 4.07 7.56
CA HIS A 89 4.69 5.42 8.12
C HIS A 89 5.55 5.63 9.38
N TYR A 90 6.56 4.79 9.60
CA TYR A 90 7.50 4.91 10.72
C TYR A 90 6.86 4.98 12.12
N LYS A 91 5.68 4.37 12.30
CA LYS A 91 5.07 4.18 13.62
C LYS A 91 5.76 3.05 14.39
N THR A 92 6.35 2.10 13.67
CA THR A 92 7.11 0.98 14.22
C THR A 92 8.27 0.64 13.28
N ASP A 93 9.38 0.15 13.84
CA ASP A 93 10.50 -0.38 13.08
C ASP A 93 10.33 -1.87 12.76
N LEU A 94 9.41 -2.56 13.44
CA LEU A 94 9.17 -3.97 13.21
C LEU A 94 8.16 -4.16 12.07
N PRO A 95 8.55 -4.76 10.93
CA PRO A 95 7.60 -5.11 9.89
C PRO A 95 6.67 -6.25 10.38
N PRO A 96 5.47 -6.38 9.81
CA PRO A 96 4.48 -7.38 10.26
C PRO A 96 5.00 -8.82 10.26
N ILE A 97 5.94 -9.14 9.39
CA ILE A 97 6.55 -10.49 9.28
C ILE A 97 7.42 -10.82 10.51
N ARG A 98 8.02 -9.82 11.14
CA ARG A 98 8.89 -9.98 12.32
C ARG A 98 8.17 -9.75 13.63
N ASP A 99 6.96 -9.19 13.57
CA ASP A 99 6.17 -8.82 14.73
C ASP A 99 5.06 -9.86 14.99
N GLY A 100 5.36 -10.80 15.87
CA GLY A 100 4.39 -11.83 16.30
C GLY A 100 3.38 -11.33 17.34
N SER A 101 3.50 -10.09 17.82
CA SER A 101 2.68 -9.58 18.93
C SER A 101 1.36 -8.94 18.50
N ARG A 102 1.12 -8.84 17.19
CA ARG A 102 -0.01 -8.11 16.64
C ARG A 102 -1.34 -8.81 16.96
N PRO A 103 -2.30 -8.08 17.55
CA PRO A 103 -3.55 -8.68 17.96
C PRO A 103 -4.38 -9.09 16.73
N LYS A 104 -4.77 -10.36 16.68
CA LYS A 104 -5.71 -10.88 15.69
C LYS A 104 -7.00 -11.30 16.40
N TYR A 105 -7.99 -10.42 16.37
CA TYR A 105 -9.29 -10.67 16.98
C TYR A 105 -10.30 -11.22 15.96
N LYS A 106 -11.26 -12.02 16.42
CA LYS A 106 -12.30 -12.61 15.55
C LYS A 106 -13.21 -11.59 14.86
N TRP A 107 -13.35 -10.40 15.45
CA TRP A 107 -14.18 -9.32 14.93
C TRP A 107 -13.43 -8.39 13.97
N MET A 108 -12.12 -8.57 13.81
CA MET A 108 -11.31 -7.71 12.95
C MET A 108 -11.65 -8.01 11.48
N ALA A 109 -12.15 -7.00 10.78
CA ALA A 109 -12.43 -7.09 9.36
C ALA A 109 -11.13 -7.13 8.56
N ASP A 110 -11.20 -7.78 7.40
CA ASP A 110 -10.14 -7.71 6.42
C ASP A 110 -10.00 -6.29 5.86
N HIS A 111 -8.77 -5.91 5.49
CA HIS A 111 -8.50 -4.60 4.93
C HIS A 111 -9.28 -4.38 3.62
N SER A 112 -9.87 -3.19 3.51
CA SER A 112 -10.54 -2.69 2.31
C SER A 112 -9.88 -1.38 1.91
N GLU A 113 -9.69 -1.20 0.61
CA GLU A 113 -9.27 0.08 0.05
C GLU A 113 -10.36 1.15 0.18
N ASN A 114 -10.02 2.39 -0.19
CA ASN A 114 -10.96 3.49 -0.19
C ASN A 114 -11.92 3.39 -1.39
N LEU A 115 -13.18 3.10 -1.11
CA LEU A 115 -14.25 2.95 -2.10
C LEU A 115 -14.98 4.26 -2.43
N SER A 116 -14.48 5.41 -1.96
CA SER A 116 -15.09 6.72 -2.23
C SER A 116 -15.20 7.00 -3.73
N GLY A 117 -16.35 7.50 -4.19
CA GLY A 117 -16.60 7.77 -5.61
C GLY A 117 -16.90 6.53 -6.46
N THR A 118 -16.90 5.34 -5.87
CA THR A 118 -17.35 4.10 -6.51
C THR A 118 -18.82 3.82 -6.17
N LYS A 119 -19.38 2.75 -6.76
CA LYS A 119 -20.73 2.26 -6.40
C LYS A 119 -20.81 1.72 -4.96
N GLU A 120 -19.67 1.36 -4.36
CA GLU A 120 -19.57 0.78 -3.02
C GLU A 120 -19.23 1.82 -1.94
N GLN A 121 -19.29 3.11 -2.29
CA GLN A 121 -19.05 4.18 -1.33
C GLN A 121 -20.03 4.13 -0.15
N TYR A 122 -19.56 4.54 1.03
CA TYR A 122 -20.41 4.64 2.21
C TYR A 122 -21.49 5.72 2.02
N MET A 123 -22.75 5.32 2.15
CA MET A 123 -23.90 6.23 2.12
C MET A 123 -24.61 6.18 3.48
N PRO A 124 -24.59 7.28 4.26
CA PRO A 124 -25.20 7.28 5.58
C PRO A 124 -26.71 7.14 5.48
N TYR A 125 -27.30 6.40 6.42
CA TYR A 125 -28.74 6.23 6.56
C TYR A 125 -29.16 6.37 8.03
N SER A 126 -30.44 6.61 8.27
CA SER A 126 -30.97 6.62 9.63
C SER A 126 -30.92 5.21 10.20
N THR A 127 -30.13 5.01 11.25
CA THR A 127 -30.07 3.73 11.98
C THR A 127 -31.23 3.56 12.95
N THR A 128 -32.09 4.58 13.11
CA THR A 128 -33.27 4.52 13.97
C THR A 128 -34.56 4.37 13.16
N PRO A 129 -35.50 3.51 13.60
CA PRO A 129 -36.84 3.48 13.04
C PRO A 129 -37.60 4.78 13.35
N PRO A 130 -38.69 5.06 12.62
CA PRO A 130 -39.57 6.18 12.95
C PRO A 130 -40.13 6.01 14.36
N LYS A 131 -40.08 7.09 15.16
CA LYS A 131 -40.53 7.09 16.57
C LYS A 131 -42.05 7.21 16.72
N ILE A 132 -42.73 7.70 15.69
CA ILE A 132 -44.17 7.95 15.69
C ILE A 132 -44.78 7.05 14.62
N GLU A 133 -45.73 6.21 15.01
CA GLU A 133 -46.47 5.37 14.08
C GLU A 133 -47.60 6.16 13.42
N ALA A 134 -47.64 6.15 12.09
CA ALA A 134 -48.72 6.78 11.33
C ALA A 134 -49.98 5.90 11.35
N TRP A 135 -51.14 6.54 11.45
CA TRP A 135 -52.42 5.84 11.33
C TRP A 135 -52.60 5.30 9.90
N ASP A 136 -52.95 4.01 9.77
CA ASP A 136 -53.25 3.35 8.49
C ASP A 136 -54.77 3.24 8.27
N PRO A 137 -55.35 3.95 7.28
CA PRO A 137 -56.79 3.97 7.03
C PRO A 137 -57.38 2.64 6.57
N LYS A 138 -56.59 1.74 5.98
CA LYS A 138 -57.08 0.50 5.36
C LYS A 138 -56.96 -0.71 6.28
N LYS A 139 -56.31 -0.55 7.43
CA LYS A 139 -56.25 -1.59 8.46
C LYS A 139 -57.67 -1.76 9.04
N SER A 140 -58.41 -2.74 8.52
CA SER A 140 -59.63 -3.23 9.17
C SER A 140 -59.31 -3.59 10.62
N LYS A 141 -60.28 -3.35 11.52
CA LYS A 141 -60.26 -3.95 12.86
C LYS A 141 -60.15 -5.47 12.77
#